data_AF-A0A920P4J9-F1
#
_entry.id   AF-A0A920P4J9-F1
#
_cell.length_a   1.000
_cell.length_b   1.000
_cell.length_c   1.000
_cell.angle_alpha   90.00
_cell.angle_beta   90.00
_cell.angle_gamma   90.00
#
_symmetry.space_group_name_H-M   'P 1'
#
loop_
_entity.id
_entity.type
_entity.pdbx_description
1 polymer ?
#
loop_
_entity_poly.entity_id
_entity_poly.type
_entity_poly.pdbx_seq_one_letter_code
_entity_poly.pdbx_strand_id
1 'polypeptide(L)' 'MDGPQEVNHVAVAVDASEETINEAVNVGADLLIVHHGLFWKGLQPVTGRYFRKIRKLMEGGVPSVFLPSTIR' A
#
# COMPACT_ATOMS: atom_id res chain seq x y z
N MET A 1 5.05 14.85 -2.34
CA MET A 1 5.15 13.48 -1.80
C MET A 1 4.36 13.54 -0.52
N ASP A 2 3.09 13.19 -0.59
CA ASP A 2 2.16 13.29 0.54
C ASP A 2 2.20 11.97 1.30
N GLY A 3 2.78 12.02 2.50
CA GLY A 3 2.97 10.91 3.42
C GLY A 3 3.47 11.47 4.74
N PRO A 4 3.43 10.69 5.83
CA PRO A 4 3.84 11.19 7.14
C PRO A 4 5.33 11.60 7.11
N GLN A 5 5.65 12.70 7.79
CA GLN A 5 7.03 13.21 7.86
C GLN A 5 7.95 12.27 8.66
N GLU A 6 7.36 11.48 9.55
CA GLU A 6 8.02 10.47 10.37
C GLU A 6 7.15 9.20 10.37
N VAL A 7 7.78 8.03 10.19
CA VAL A 7 7.10 6.72 10.16
C VAL A 7 7.31 6.03 11.50
N ASN A 8 6.25 5.89 12.29
CA ASN A 8 6.28 5.26 13.62
C ASN A 8 5.64 3.86 13.62
N HIS A 9 4.69 3.62 12.73
CA HIS A 9 3.95 2.36 12.66
C HIS A 9 3.95 1.79 11.23
N VAL A 10 4.58 0.63 11.05
CA VAL A 10 4.70 -0.03 9.74
C VAL A 10 3.86 -1.30 9.70
N ALA A 11 2.96 -1.39 8.72
CA ALA A 11 2.27 -2.61 8.36
C ALA A 11 3.07 -3.39 7.29
N VAL A 12 3.17 -4.70 7.45
CA VAL A 12 3.84 -5.60 6.49
C VAL A 12 2.87 -6.69 6.02
N ALA A 13 2.87 -6.98 4.73
CA ALA A 13 2.01 -8.03 4.16
C ALA A 13 2.61 -8.63 2.88
N VAL A 14 2.05 -9.75 2.42
CA VAL A 14 2.48 -10.37 1.16
C VAL A 14 1.91 -9.59 -0.03
N ASP A 15 0.62 -9.29 -0.06
CA ASP A 15 -0.05 -8.67 -1.20
C ASP A 15 -0.68 -7.31 -0.86
N ALA A 16 -0.64 -6.36 -1.80
CA ALA A 16 -1.49 -5.16 -1.77
C ALA A 16 -2.96 -5.48 -2.12
N SER A 17 -3.57 -6.42 -1.38
CA SER A 17 -4.98 -6.76 -1.52
C SER A 17 -5.87 -5.62 -1.00
N GLU A 18 -7.16 -5.61 -1.39
CA GLU A 18 -8.09 -4.57 -0.90
C GLU A 18 -8.30 -4.70 0.61
N GLU A 19 -8.34 -5.93 1.11
CA GLU A 19 -8.42 -6.27 2.53
C GLU A 19 -7.18 -5.82 3.30
N THR A 20 -5.98 -6.13 2.80
CA THR A 20 -4.71 -5.70 3.41
C THR A 20 -4.62 -4.18 3.52
N ILE A 21 -5.03 -3.47 2.47
CA ILE A 21 -5.03 -2.00 2.46
C ILE A 21 -6.04 -1.47 3.47
N ASN A 22 -7.25 -2.04 3.54
CA ASN A 22 -8.25 -1.64 4.51
C ASN A 22 -7.72 -1.83 5.95
N GLU A 23 -7.09 -2.97 6.23
CA GLU A 23 -6.55 -3.26 7.56
C GLU A 23 -5.41 -2.32 7.93
N ALA A 24 -4.47 -2.05 7.01
CA ALA A 24 -3.39 -1.10 7.23
C ALA A 24 -3.91 0.31 7.59
N VAL A 25 -4.98 0.76 6.94
CA VAL A 25 -5.65 2.03 7.28
C VAL A 25 -6.35 1.94 8.64
N ASN A 26 -7.06 0.84 8.92
CA ASN A 26 -7.81 0.66 10.17
C ASN A 26 -6.91 0.65 11.40
N VAL A 27 -5.71 0.05 11.30
CA VAL A 27 -4.72 0.02 12.39
C VAL A 27 -3.90 1.32 12.48
N GLY A 28 -4.15 2.30 11.60
CA GLY A 28 -3.42 3.56 11.56
C GLY A 28 -1.93 3.37 11.26
N ALA A 29 -1.60 2.58 10.24
CA ALA A 29 -0.23 2.45 9.78
C ALA A 29 0.22 3.72 9.05
N ASP A 30 1.47 4.13 9.27
CA ASP A 30 2.11 5.24 8.56
C ASP A 30 2.68 4.79 7.20
N LEU A 31 2.95 3.49 7.06
CA LEU A 31 3.54 2.88 5.87
C LEU A 31 3.08 1.43 5.74
N LEU A 32 2.66 1.05 4.53
CA LEU A 32 2.40 -0.35 4.17
C LEU A 32 3.51 -0.89 3.26
N ILE A 33 4.20 -1.93 3.71
CA ILE A 33 5.22 -2.63 2.92
C ILE A 33 4.64 -3.95 2.42
N VAL A 34 4.77 -4.20 1.11
CA VAL A 34 4.23 -5.41 0.47
C VAL A 34 5.23 -6.10 -0.44
N HIS A 35 5.09 -7.42 -0.59
CA HIS A 35 5.85 -8.18 -1.59
C HIS A 35 5.21 -8.15 -2.99
N HIS A 36 3.89 -8.13 -3.11
CA HIS A 36 3.20 -7.97 -4.39
C HIS A 36 2.50 -6.60 -4.40
N GLY A 37 3.22 -5.59 -4.89
CA GLY A 37 2.75 -4.20 -4.99
C GLY A 37 1.54 -4.04 -5.93
N LEU A 38 0.90 -2.86 -5.90
CA LEU A 38 -0.32 -2.59 -6.70
C LEU A 38 -0.20 -2.99 -8.17
N PHE A 39 0.98 -2.81 -8.78
CA PHE A 39 1.23 -3.05 -10.20
C PHE A 39 2.19 -4.24 -10.47
N TRP A 40 2.25 -5.24 -9.59
CA TRP A 40 3.15 -6.40 -9.76
C TRP A 40 2.92 -7.21 -11.04
N LYS A 41 1.71 -7.14 -11.62
CA LYS A 41 1.37 -7.72 -12.93
C LYS A 41 1.53 -6.73 -14.10
N GLY A 42 2.26 -5.64 -13.90
CA GLY A 42 2.37 -4.52 -14.83
C GLY A 42 1.37 -3.39 -14.54
N LEU A 43 1.55 -2.27 -15.23
CA LEU A 43 0.69 -1.10 -15.09
C LEU A 43 -0.72 -1.42 -15.59
N GLN A 44 -1.74 -1.02 -14.83
CA GLN A 44 -3.15 -1.24 -15.15
C GLN A 44 -3.89 0.10 -15.10
N PRO A 45 -4.94 0.30 -15.93
CA PRO A 45 -5.79 1.48 -15.82
C PRO A 45 -6.34 1.64 -14.39
N VAL A 46 -6.26 2.84 -13.84
CA VAL A 46 -6.74 3.15 -12.49
C VAL A 46 -8.26 3.29 -12.50
N THR A 47 -8.93 2.13 -12.59
CA THR A 47 -10.39 1.99 -12.61
C THR A 47 -10.80 0.82 -11.72
N GLY A 48 -12.09 0.74 -11.38
CA GLY A 48 -12.65 -0.37 -10.60
C GLY A 48 -11.83 -0.68 -9.34
N ARG A 49 -11.30 -1.90 -9.25
CA ARG A 49 -10.51 -2.36 -8.08
C ARG A 49 -9.23 -1.54 -7.83
N TYR A 50 -8.54 -1.10 -8.89
CA TYR A 50 -7.29 -0.34 -8.74
C TYR A 50 -7.59 1.05 -8.19
N PHE A 51 -8.67 1.67 -8.68
CA PHE A 51 -9.14 2.95 -8.16
C PHE A 51 -9.51 2.86 -6.68
N ARG A 52 -10.30 1.84 -6.27
CA ARG A 52 -10.68 1.67 -4.85
C ARG A 52 -9.46 1.54 -3.93
N LYS A 53 -8.48 0.73 -4.31
CA LYS A 53 -7.25 0.53 -3.54
C LYS A 53 -6.44 1.81 -3.38
N ILE A 54 -6.20 2.52 -4.49
CA ILE A 54 -5.42 3.77 -4.49
C ILE A 54 -6.16 4.84 -3.70
N ARG A 55 -7.47 5.00 -3.92
CA ARG A 55 -8.31 5.91 -3.15
C ARG A 55 -8.21 5.66 -1.65
N LYS A 56 -8.31 4.40 -1.23
CA LYS A 56 -8.24 4.05 0.19
C LYS A 56 -6.89 4.38 0.84
N LEU A 57 -5.78 4.11 0.14
CA LEU A 57 -4.44 4.51 0.59
C LEU A 57 -4.30 6.03 0.72
N MET A 58 -4.82 6.79 -0.26
CA MET A 58 -4.79 8.25 -0.24
C MET A 58 -5.68 8.84 0.87
N GLU A 59 -6.90 8.35 1.04
CA GLU A 59 -7.83 8.79 2.09
C GLU A 59 -7.32 8.43 3.49
N GLY A 60 -6.63 7.29 3.63
CA GLY A 60 -6.02 6.86 4.88
C GLY A 60 -4.66 7.52 5.19
N GLY A 61 -4.07 8.25 4.24
CA GLY A 61 -2.73 8.81 4.40
C GLY A 61 -1.63 7.74 4.51
N VAL A 62 -1.86 6.53 3.98
CA VAL A 62 -0.96 5.38 4.13
C VAL A 62 -0.26 5.11 2.79
N PRO A 63 0.96 5.61 2.57
CA PRO A 63 1.76 5.21 1.41
C PRO A 63 2.04 3.70 1.41
N SER A 64 2.08 3.09 0.22
CA SER A 64 2.46 1.67 0.06
C SER A 64 3.75 1.52 -0.74
N VAL A 65 4.69 0.71 -0.26
CA VAL A 65 5.97 0.42 -0.93
C VAL A 65 6.10 -1.07 -1.22
N PHE A 66 6.58 -1.38 -2.43
CA PHE A 66 6.90 -2.74 -2.84
C PHE A 66 8.36 -3.07 -2.47
N LEU A 67 8.57 -4.20 -1.79
CA LEU A 67 9.90 -4.79 -1.59
C LEU A 67 10.07 -6.02 -2.48
N PRO A 68 11.01 -5.99 -3.45
CA PRO A 68 11.38 -7.19 -4.19
C PRO A 68 12.02 -8.22 -3.25
N SER A 69 11.89 -9.49 -3.57
CA SER A 69 12.44 -10.62 -2.79
C SER A 69 13.97 -10.63 -2.70
N THR A 70 14.65 -9.79 -3.49
CA THR A 70 16.09 -9.63 -3.43
C THR A 70 16.43 -8.37 -2.65
N ILE A 71 16.88 -8.54 -1.41
CA ILE A 71 17.63 -7.51 -0.69
C ILE A 71 19.08 -7.64 -1.18
N ARG A 72 19.57 -6.64 -1.94
CA ARG A 72 21.00 -6.48 -2.23
C ARG A 72 21.56 -5.37 -1.38
#